data_AF-A0A3E2BJ52-F1
#
_entry.id   AF-A0A3E2BJ52-F1
#
_cell.length_a   1.000
_cell.length_b   1.000
_cell.length_c   1.000
_cell.angle_alpha   90.00
_cell.angle_beta   90.00
_cell.angle_gamma   90.00
#
_symmetry.space_group_name_H-M   'P 1'
#
loop_
_entity.id
_entity.type
_entity.pdbx_description
1 polymer ?
#
loop_
_entity_poly.entity_id
_entity_poly.type
_entity_poly.pdbx_seq_one_letter_code
_entity_poly.pdbx_strand_id
1 'polypeptide(L)'
;MKIRKMAIFMVIVLVLIFTLEAAAQAKKINNIGQYTFARVRGKIPTPEVMKMLVDRYAADIKTGFEQAGYGFLYEPFINQLKTAQFEDTTWNIGDTVKWMLFRSHGKVKVSGELEWAGKKPVEVFAVKVKEGYKTYTFIIPKPCGNIAFKDMVEEIPEAICSLKVSPAKANINDPITVDMSGTQFAKSMKVEIFDKQGARVASKDLTPEGAKWQTKLDKPGEYVFKGSAINLAGKPSANPCEGKVYINYPPVAKVAPSCTDCTNMYGKPLTFDASGSSDPDGEVTRVVFELQDANGQVIDSFNDTEKPFTWEKTLYKEGTFTVSTTAYDNDGAVSAASEDSRKSFTVTRKKFFGLIELGPMLAHGGDQYDLPSYALYLYLRPGFFYWINPDKVSLTMTAGAGLPLKGDPWKAIIMAEMLANFHFGKVYLGIGPGFTTKELSSLYNRKSGVDAVGQLGITLFNNYVRISHLFFEFRAPIGRNFEDHHKMGLGFRYCF
;
A
#
# COMPACT_ATOMS: atom_id res chain seq x y z
N MET A 1 17.61 86.78 29.39
CA MET A 1 18.60 86.89 28.29
C MET A 1 19.92 86.10 28.51
N LYS A 2 20.03 85.20 29.52
CA LYS A 2 21.26 84.42 29.81
C LYS A 2 21.20 82.93 29.41
N ILE A 3 20.02 82.30 29.44
CA ILE A 3 19.86 80.85 29.21
C ILE A 3 19.95 80.47 27.72
N ARG A 4 19.45 81.32 26.80
CA ARG A 4 19.54 81.08 25.34
C ARG A 4 20.97 81.12 24.80
N LYS A 5 21.88 81.93 25.36
CA LYS A 5 23.28 81.98 24.94
C LYS A 5 24.07 80.75 25.41
N MET A 6 23.71 80.18 26.56
CA MET A 6 24.37 78.99 27.12
C MET A 6 23.96 77.71 26.38
N ALA A 7 22.68 77.58 25.99
CA ALA A 7 22.21 76.47 25.17
C ALA A 7 22.81 76.48 23.75
N ILE A 8 22.95 77.65 23.12
CA ILE A 8 23.59 77.78 21.80
C ILE A 8 25.08 77.45 21.88
N PHE A 9 25.78 77.86 22.94
CA PHE A 9 27.19 77.51 23.14
C PHE A 9 27.38 76.01 23.41
N MET A 10 26.47 75.39 24.17
CA MET A 10 26.51 73.95 24.46
C MET A 10 26.18 73.09 23.23
N VAL A 11 25.27 73.53 22.36
CA VAL A 11 24.99 72.89 21.07
C VAL A 11 26.14 73.08 20.09
N ILE A 12 26.79 74.25 20.04
CA ILE A 12 27.98 74.45 19.19
C ILE A 12 29.15 73.60 19.67
N VAL A 13 29.37 73.47 20.99
CA VAL A 13 30.40 72.57 21.55
C VAL A 13 30.04 71.10 21.32
N LEU A 14 28.78 70.69 21.44
CA LEU A 14 28.36 69.32 21.08
C LEU A 14 28.47 69.03 19.58
N VAL A 15 28.17 69.98 18.70
CA VAL A 15 28.35 69.85 17.25
C VAL A 15 29.84 69.86 16.86
N LEU A 16 30.70 70.60 17.58
CA LEU A 16 32.16 70.53 17.42
C LEU A 16 32.78 69.25 18.00
N ILE A 17 32.16 68.63 19.01
CA ILE A 17 32.58 67.34 19.56
C ILE A 17 32.11 66.17 18.67
N PHE A 18 31.07 66.37 17.84
CA PHE A 18 30.56 65.37 16.89
C PHE A 18 31.09 65.49 15.45
N THR A 19 31.98 66.44 15.13
CA THR A 19 32.58 66.58 13.77
C THR A 19 34.08 66.30 13.70
N LEU A 20 34.62 65.52 14.63
CA LEU A 20 35.93 64.87 14.49
C LEU A 20 35.77 63.36 14.36
N GLU A 21 34.94 62.92 13.42
CA GLU A 21 35.39 61.81 12.58
C GLU A 21 36.52 62.37 11.72
N ALA A 22 37.73 62.41 12.31
CA ALA A 22 38.92 62.37 11.49
C ALA A 22 38.77 61.08 10.68
N ALA A 23 38.31 61.20 9.43
CA ALA A 23 38.52 60.17 8.43
C ALA A 23 40.01 59.84 8.55
N ALA A 24 40.31 58.69 9.15
CA ALA A 24 41.67 58.32 9.51
C ALA A 24 42.41 58.05 8.20
N GLN A 25 42.87 59.12 7.57
CA GLN A 25 43.55 59.05 6.29
C GLN A 25 44.80 58.22 6.53
N ALA A 26 44.93 57.13 5.77
CA ALA A 26 46.02 56.18 5.92
C ALA A 26 47.35 56.94 6.01
N LYS A 27 48.16 56.62 7.03
CA LYS A 27 49.41 57.34 7.24
C LYS A 27 50.36 56.99 6.10
N LYS A 28 50.71 58.00 5.30
CA LYS A 28 51.62 57.82 4.16
C LYS A 28 53.03 57.52 4.64
N ILE A 29 53.61 56.45 4.11
CA ILE A 29 55.02 56.10 4.34
C ILE A 29 55.75 56.06 3.00
N ASN A 30 56.88 56.75 2.92
CA ASN A 30 57.68 56.91 1.70
C ASN A 30 59.08 56.27 1.80
N ASN A 31 59.38 55.66 2.94
CA ASN A 31 60.63 54.96 3.19
C ASN A 31 60.34 53.71 4.06
N ILE A 32 61.02 52.60 3.76
CA ILE A 32 60.89 51.32 4.45
C ILE A 32 62.28 50.76 4.74
N GLY A 33 62.45 50.06 5.87
CA GLY A 33 63.76 49.52 6.30
C GLY A 33 64.43 50.27 7.45
N GLN A 34 63.89 51.40 7.91
CA GLN A 34 64.38 52.05 9.14
C GLN A 34 64.04 51.25 10.40
N TYR A 35 62.80 50.76 10.47
CA TYR A 35 62.31 49.87 11.51
C TYR A 35 62.03 48.51 10.89
N THR A 36 62.89 47.54 11.21
CA THR A 36 62.88 46.20 10.62
C THR A 36 62.46 45.17 11.67
N PHE A 37 61.52 44.30 11.32
CA PHE A 37 61.07 43.22 12.19
C PHE A 37 62.15 42.12 12.26
N ALA A 38 62.70 41.75 11.10
CA ALA A 38 63.86 40.89 10.98
C ALA A 38 64.93 41.60 10.14
N ARG A 39 66.15 41.73 10.69
CA ARG A 39 67.29 42.26 9.93
C ARG A 39 67.74 41.22 8.92
N VAL A 40 67.39 41.43 7.67
CA VAL A 40 67.94 40.66 6.56
C VAL A 40 69.19 41.38 6.07
N ARG A 41 70.38 40.88 6.44
CA ARG A 41 71.66 41.41 5.92
C ARG A 41 72.08 40.60 4.70
N GLY A 42 72.26 41.26 3.54
CA GLY A 42 72.76 40.62 2.31
C GLY A 42 71.75 40.63 1.15
N LYS A 43 71.87 39.65 0.24
CA LYS A 43 70.90 39.45 -0.86
C LYS A 43 69.50 39.18 -0.29
N ILE A 44 68.48 39.58 -1.05
CA ILE A 44 67.05 39.42 -0.75
C ILE A 44 66.79 38.00 -0.22
N PRO A 45 66.14 37.84 0.96
CA PRO A 45 66.00 36.54 1.61
C PRO A 45 65.04 35.67 0.80
N THR A 46 65.33 34.37 0.69
CA THR A 46 64.43 33.44 0.01
C THR A 46 63.20 33.13 0.88
N PRO A 47 62.10 32.63 0.30
CA PRO A 47 60.95 32.12 1.04
C PRO A 47 61.29 31.21 2.24
N GLU A 48 62.30 30.36 2.11
CA GLU A 48 62.78 29.45 3.16
C GLU A 48 63.43 30.21 4.33
N VAL A 49 64.18 31.27 4.03
CA VAL A 49 64.74 32.16 5.06
C VAL A 49 63.62 32.87 5.81
N MET A 50 62.56 33.28 5.12
CA MET A 50 61.40 33.91 5.75
C MET A 50 60.65 32.97 6.70
N LYS A 51 60.50 31.69 6.35
CA LYS A 51 59.93 30.66 7.24
C LYS A 51 60.74 30.51 8.53
N MET A 52 62.06 30.39 8.41
CA MET A 52 62.95 30.31 9.57
C MET A 52 62.89 31.55 10.47
N LEU A 53 62.77 32.74 9.88
CA LEU A 53 62.67 33.99 10.64
C LEU A 53 61.34 34.05 11.41
N VAL A 54 60.24 33.60 10.81
CA VAL A 54 58.95 33.58 11.48
C VAL A 54 58.94 32.63 12.67
N ASP A 55 59.53 31.43 12.55
CA ASP A 55 59.66 30.52 13.70
C ASP A 55 60.53 31.13 14.81
N ARG A 56 61.64 31.79 14.45
CA ARG A 56 62.54 32.46 15.42
C ARG A 56 61.85 33.60 16.18
N TYR A 57 60.97 34.33 15.51
CA TYR A 57 60.28 35.49 16.06
C TYR A 57 58.83 35.20 16.47
N ALA A 58 58.44 33.92 16.63
CA ALA A 58 57.06 33.52 16.90
C ALA A 58 56.42 34.26 18.10
N ALA A 59 57.14 34.42 19.21
CA ALA A 59 56.66 35.17 20.37
C ALA A 59 56.41 36.65 20.05
N ASP A 60 57.32 37.30 19.31
CA ASP A 60 57.18 38.69 18.87
C ASP A 60 56.00 38.85 17.88
N ILE A 61 55.78 37.86 17.01
CA ILE A 61 54.64 37.83 16.07
C ILE A 61 53.33 37.69 16.83
N LYS A 62 53.25 36.80 17.83
CA LYS A 62 52.07 36.65 18.69
C LYS A 62 51.69 37.96 19.35
N THR A 63 52.65 38.60 20.02
CA THR A 63 52.44 39.92 20.64
C THR A 63 52.00 40.96 19.61
N GLY A 64 52.56 40.92 18.41
CA GLY A 64 52.15 41.78 17.30
C GLY A 64 50.69 41.59 16.88
N PHE A 65 50.27 40.35 16.66
CA PHE A 65 48.90 40.02 16.24
C PHE A 65 47.90 40.38 17.34
N GLU A 66 48.23 40.14 18.61
CA GLU A 66 47.44 40.56 19.76
C GLU A 66 47.31 42.09 19.84
N GLN A 67 48.41 42.84 19.70
CA GLN A 67 48.40 44.31 19.67
C GLN A 67 47.59 44.87 18.50
N ALA A 68 47.55 44.15 17.37
CA ALA A 68 46.74 44.52 16.20
C ALA A 68 45.24 44.23 16.39
N GLY A 69 44.84 43.50 17.44
CA GLY A 69 43.47 43.01 17.63
C GLY A 69 43.15 41.74 16.83
N TYR A 70 44.15 41.08 16.25
CA TYR A 70 44.03 39.87 15.42
C TYR A 70 44.73 38.65 16.06
N GLY A 71 44.76 38.57 17.39
CA GLY A 71 45.41 37.46 18.11
C GLY A 71 44.93 36.07 17.68
N PHE A 72 43.66 35.95 17.27
CA PHE A 72 43.07 34.70 16.75
C PHE A 72 43.75 34.19 15.47
N LEU A 73 44.40 35.07 14.68
CA LEU A 73 45.11 34.68 13.46
C LEU A 73 46.53 34.20 13.70
N TYR A 74 47.08 34.33 14.92
CA TYR A 74 48.46 33.95 15.19
C TYR A 74 48.72 32.46 14.89
N GLU A 75 47.92 31.56 15.46
CA GLU A 75 48.07 30.12 15.26
C GLU A 75 47.87 29.71 13.79
N PRO A 76 46.78 30.15 13.09
CA PRO A 76 46.62 29.91 11.66
C PRO A 76 47.79 30.43 10.83
N PHE A 77 48.28 31.64 11.14
CA PHE A 77 49.37 32.28 10.42
C PHE A 77 50.67 31.49 10.56
N ILE A 78 51.13 31.18 11.77
CA ILE A 78 52.38 30.43 11.98
C ILE A 78 52.32 29.04 11.34
N ASN A 79 51.20 28.32 11.52
CA ASN A 79 51.08 26.95 11.03
C ASN A 79 51.04 26.89 9.50
N GLN A 80 50.29 27.79 8.85
CA GLN A 80 50.18 27.80 7.39
C GLN A 80 51.43 28.37 6.72
N LEU A 81 52.12 29.33 7.36
CA LEU A 81 53.32 29.93 6.79
C LEU A 81 54.46 28.93 6.59
N LYS A 82 54.57 27.90 7.46
CA LYS A 82 55.57 26.83 7.34
C LYS A 82 55.48 26.09 6.00
N THR A 83 54.27 25.86 5.51
CA THR A 83 54.02 25.16 4.24
C THR A 83 53.63 26.10 3.10
N ALA A 84 53.41 27.39 3.37
CA ALA A 84 52.99 28.35 2.37
C ALA A 84 54.03 28.49 1.23
N GLN A 85 53.50 28.69 0.02
CA GLN A 85 54.26 29.25 -1.09
C GLN A 85 54.12 30.76 -1.03
N PHE A 86 55.24 31.46 -0.98
CA PHE A 86 55.26 32.91 -1.00
C PHE A 86 55.17 33.39 -2.45
N GLU A 87 54.27 34.33 -2.70
CA GLU A 87 54.15 34.98 -4.00
C GLU A 87 55.03 36.22 -4.03
N ASP A 88 55.95 36.29 -4.98
CA ASP A 88 56.74 37.49 -5.25
C ASP A 88 55.86 38.55 -5.92
N THR A 89 55.66 39.68 -5.24
CA THR A 89 54.84 40.78 -5.75
C THR A 89 55.38 42.13 -5.27
N THR A 90 54.64 43.20 -5.52
CA THR A 90 54.99 44.55 -5.10
C THR A 90 53.87 45.19 -4.28
N TRP A 91 54.26 45.97 -3.28
CA TRP A 91 53.40 46.96 -2.66
C TRP A 91 53.50 48.25 -3.49
N ASN A 92 52.46 48.54 -4.26
CA ASN A 92 52.48 49.62 -5.25
C ASN A 92 52.22 50.97 -4.61
N ILE A 93 52.60 52.03 -5.33
CA ILE A 93 52.38 53.41 -4.88
C ILE A 93 50.87 53.66 -4.83
N GLY A 94 50.38 54.11 -3.67
CA GLY A 94 48.96 54.34 -3.39
C GLY A 94 48.23 53.14 -2.75
N ASP A 95 48.81 51.94 -2.78
CA ASP A 95 48.22 50.78 -2.12
C ASP A 95 48.30 50.92 -0.59
N THR A 96 47.29 50.41 0.11
CA THR A 96 47.26 50.43 1.58
C THR A 96 47.41 49.05 2.20
N VAL A 97 47.83 49.05 3.47
CA VAL A 97 47.76 47.90 4.38
C VAL A 97 47.04 48.34 5.65
N LYS A 98 46.20 47.47 6.20
CA LYS A 98 45.36 47.77 7.38
C LYS A 98 46.17 47.97 8.66
N TRP A 99 47.28 47.25 8.79
CA TRP A 99 48.29 47.46 9.82
C TRP A 99 49.60 46.81 9.41
N MET A 100 50.69 47.24 10.04
CA MET A 100 52.01 46.66 9.88
C MET A 100 52.68 46.44 11.24
N LEU A 101 53.18 45.23 11.43
CA LEU A 101 54.00 44.78 12.55
C LEU A 101 55.48 45.06 12.26
N PHE A 102 56.16 45.72 13.19
CA PHE A 102 57.59 46.03 13.09
C PHE A 102 58.26 46.08 14.46
N ARG A 103 59.60 46.18 14.48
CA ARG A 103 60.36 46.41 15.72
C ARG A 103 60.99 47.80 15.75
N SER A 104 60.88 48.45 16.89
CA SER A 104 61.55 49.73 17.17
C SER A 104 62.16 49.68 18.56
N HIS A 105 63.47 49.95 18.66
CA HIS A 105 64.22 49.91 19.93
C HIS A 105 64.04 48.57 20.68
N GLY A 106 64.09 47.45 19.95
CA GLY A 106 63.97 46.10 20.51
C GLY A 106 62.53 45.66 20.83
N LYS A 107 61.55 46.57 20.84
CA LYS A 107 60.15 46.27 21.16
C LYS A 107 59.30 46.11 19.91
N VAL A 108 58.33 45.18 19.98
CA VAL A 108 57.29 44.98 18.97
C VAL A 108 56.32 46.17 18.99
N LYS A 109 55.97 46.67 17.81
CA LYS A 109 54.97 47.72 17.61
C LYS A 109 54.10 47.40 16.39
N VAL A 110 52.86 47.85 16.43
CA VAL A 110 51.90 47.76 15.33
C VAL A 110 51.47 49.16 14.89
N SER A 111 51.44 49.40 13.59
CA SER A 111 50.89 50.63 13.02
C SER A 111 49.37 50.54 12.84
N GLY A 112 48.70 51.68 12.68
CA GLY A 112 47.40 51.72 12.00
C GLY A 112 47.55 51.53 10.49
N GLU A 113 46.51 51.91 9.74
CA GLU A 113 46.49 51.83 8.28
C GLU A 113 47.61 52.68 7.66
N LEU A 114 48.36 52.09 6.73
CA LEU A 114 49.48 52.72 6.04
C LEU A 114 49.23 52.72 4.53
N GLU A 115 49.57 53.83 3.88
CA GLU A 115 49.61 53.95 2.41
C GLU A 115 51.08 54.02 1.95
N TRP A 116 51.44 53.26 0.92
CA TRP A 116 52.77 53.39 0.32
C TRP A 116 52.86 54.62 -0.60
N ALA A 117 53.66 55.59 -0.21
CA ALA A 117 53.90 56.85 -0.92
C ALA A 117 55.37 57.03 -1.34
N GLY A 118 56.08 55.92 -1.55
CA GLY A 118 57.47 55.93 -2.01
C GLY A 118 57.61 56.28 -3.50
N LYS A 119 58.85 56.53 -3.94
CA LYS A 119 59.16 56.86 -5.35
C LYS A 119 59.07 55.66 -6.30
N LYS A 120 59.13 54.43 -5.78
CA LYS A 120 59.04 53.16 -6.53
C LYS A 120 58.25 52.14 -5.70
N PRO A 121 57.59 51.15 -6.33
CA PRO A 121 57.00 50.01 -5.62
C PRO A 121 58.03 49.27 -4.76
N VAL A 122 57.59 48.69 -3.65
CA VAL A 122 58.44 47.87 -2.77
C VAL A 122 58.20 46.41 -3.06
N GLU A 123 59.26 45.64 -3.26
CA GLU A 123 59.13 44.19 -3.37
C GLU A 123 58.69 43.58 -2.03
N VAL A 124 57.66 42.74 -2.09
CA VAL A 124 57.08 42.06 -0.93
C VAL A 124 56.85 40.59 -1.26
N PHE A 125 56.85 39.76 -0.23
CA PHE A 125 56.28 38.43 -0.31
C PHE A 125 54.82 38.47 0.14
N ALA A 126 53.89 38.02 -0.68
CA ALA A 126 52.50 37.83 -0.26
C ALA A 126 52.27 36.39 0.22
N VAL A 127 51.48 36.26 1.29
CA VAL A 127 51.01 34.97 1.80
C VAL A 127 49.53 35.07 2.15
N LYS A 128 48.78 34.02 1.81
CA LYS A 128 47.38 33.86 2.18
C LYS A 128 47.25 32.91 3.35
N VAL A 129 46.48 33.30 4.36
CA VAL A 129 46.18 32.50 5.55
C VAL A 129 44.68 32.30 5.65
N LYS A 130 44.23 31.05 5.67
CA LYS A 130 42.82 30.69 5.76
C LYS A 130 42.41 30.44 7.20
N GLU A 131 41.35 31.08 7.65
CA GLU A 131 40.73 30.81 8.96
C GLU A 131 39.21 30.77 8.79
N GLY A 132 38.60 29.61 9.00
CA GLY A 132 37.19 29.36 8.64
C GLY A 132 36.93 29.60 7.14
N TYR A 133 35.93 30.43 6.83
CA TYR A 133 35.59 30.83 5.47
C TYR A 133 36.30 32.12 5.02
N LYS A 134 37.30 32.59 5.77
CA LYS A 134 38.01 33.85 5.50
C LYS A 134 39.44 33.57 5.08
N THR A 135 39.87 34.20 4.00
CA THR A 135 41.26 34.20 3.53
C THR A 135 41.86 35.57 3.78
N TYR A 136 42.88 35.63 4.62
CA TYR A 136 43.60 36.84 5.00
C TYR A 136 44.90 36.94 4.19
N THR A 137 45.12 38.06 3.51
CA THR A 137 46.36 38.31 2.77
C THR A 137 47.32 39.13 3.63
N PHE A 138 48.50 38.59 3.86
CA PHE A 138 49.61 39.31 4.46
C PHE A 138 50.69 39.58 3.43
N ILE A 139 51.34 40.73 3.53
CA ILE A 139 52.52 41.06 2.74
C ILE A 139 53.71 41.30 3.66
N ILE A 140 54.88 40.84 3.23
CA ILE A 140 56.13 40.95 3.98
C ILE A 140 57.16 41.68 3.12
N PRO A 141 57.43 42.97 3.37
CA PRO A 141 58.37 43.72 2.56
C PRO A 141 59.79 43.19 2.70
N LYS A 142 60.37 42.80 1.57
CA LYS A 142 61.69 42.16 1.52
C LYS A 142 62.81 42.98 2.18
N PRO A 143 62.82 44.34 2.11
CA PRO A 143 63.86 45.14 2.76
C PRO A 143 63.84 45.11 4.30
N CYS A 144 62.72 44.73 4.94
CA CYS A 144 62.58 44.88 6.40
C CYS A 144 61.96 43.70 7.14
N GLY A 145 61.38 42.72 6.42
CA GLY A 145 60.73 41.55 7.01
C GLY A 145 59.51 41.89 7.89
N ASN A 146 58.98 43.11 7.82
CA ASN A 146 57.79 43.52 8.57
C ASN A 146 56.57 42.74 8.08
N ILE A 147 55.62 42.42 8.94
CA ILE A 147 54.42 41.68 8.54
C ILE A 147 53.26 42.66 8.46
N ALA A 148 52.67 42.83 7.28
CA ALA A 148 51.56 43.73 7.09
C ALA A 148 50.30 43.00 6.64
N PHE A 149 49.16 43.33 7.24
CA PHE A 149 47.87 42.80 6.85
C PHE A 149 47.29 43.66 5.73
N LYS A 150 47.13 43.08 4.54
CA LYS A 150 46.67 43.79 3.34
C LYS A 150 45.14 43.83 3.29
N ASP A 151 44.51 42.67 3.20
CA ASP A 151 43.06 42.53 3.07
C ASP A 151 42.58 41.14 3.52
N MET A 152 41.25 40.97 3.59
CA MET A 152 40.61 39.68 3.83
C MET A 152 39.42 39.53 2.88
N VAL A 153 39.24 38.33 2.37
CA VAL A 153 38.08 37.92 1.56
C VAL A 153 37.36 36.77 2.26
N GLU A 154 36.04 36.86 2.35
CA GLU A 154 35.17 35.81 2.89
C GLU A 154 34.55 35.01 1.75
N GLU A 155 34.91 33.72 1.65
CA GLU A 155 34.51 32.77 0.62
C GLU A 155 33.63 31.67 1.24
N ILE A 156 32.37 31.99 1.48
CA ILE A 156 31.40 31.01 2.00
C ILE A 156 30.96 30.10 0.84
N PRO A 157 31.14 28.76 0.94
CA PRO A 157 30.75 27.84 -0.12
C PRO A 157 29.24 27.89 -0.37
N GLU A 158 28.85 27.58 -1.60
CA GLU A 158 27.45 27.39 -1.94
C GLU A 158 26.90 26.13 -1.27
N ALA A 159 25.64 26.17 -0.86
CA ALA A 159 24.98 24.98 -0.33
C ALA A 159 24.78 23.98 -1.46
N ILE A 160 24.98 22.69 -1.16
CA ILE A 160 24.72 21.60 -2.09
C ILE A 160 23.49 20.84 -1.60
N CYS A 161 22.36 21.01 -2.28
CA CYS A 161 21.10 20.34 -1.92
C CYS A 161 21.19 18.83 -2.21
N SER A 162 20.76 18.00 -1.25
CA SER A 162 20.51 16.58 -1.46
C SER A 162 19.15 16.22 -0.87
N LEU A 163 18.32 15.50 -1.64
CA LEU A 163 16.98 15.09 -1.24
C LEU A 163 16.74 13.67 -1.72
N LYS A 164 16.34 12.79 -0.80
CA LYS A 164 15.87 11.44 -1.10
C LYS A 164 14.47 11.28 -0.54
N VAL A 165 13.56 10.76 -1.37
CA VAL A 165 12.18 10.44 -1.00
C VAL A 165 12.02 8.92 -1.07
N SER A 166 11.47 8.32 -0.03
CA SER A 166 11.29 6.87 0.05
C SER A 166 10.01 6.49 0.81
N PRO A 167 9.32 5.42 0.41
CA PRO A 167 9.55 4.63 -0.82
C PRO A 167 9.20 5.42 -2.10
N ALA A 168 9.56 4.88 -3.27
CA ALA A 168 9.21 5.50 -4.57
C ALA A 168 7.72 5.31 -4.94
N LYS A 169 7.08 4.29 -4.38
CA LYS A 169 5.65 4.02 -4.45
C LYS A 169 5.12 3.70 -3.05
N ALA A 170 3.96 4.20 -2.69
CA ALA A 170 3.30 3.90 -1.43
C ALA A 170 1.77 3.93 -1.61
N ASN A 171 1.01 3.34 -0.69
CA ASN A 171 -0.44 3.52 -0.69
C ASN A 171 -0.83 4.83 -0.02
N ILE A 172 -2.07 5.25 -0.23
CA ILE A 172 -2.66 6.36 0.51
C ILE A 172 -2.46 6.17 2.02
N ASN A 173 -2.02 7.23 2.70
CA ASN A 173 -1.70 7.27 4.14
C ASN A 173 -0.50 6.43 4.62
N ASP A 174 0.24 5.77 3.72
CA ASP A 174 1.52 5.17 4.06
C ASP A 174 2.55 6.26 4.39
N PRO A 175 3.49 5.99 5.32
CA PRO A 175 4.52 6.95 5.68
C PRO A 175 5.54 7.12 4.55
N ILE A 176 5.73 8.36 4.11
CA ILE A 176 6.79 8.79 3.19
C ILE A 176 7.90 9.46 3.98
N THR A 177 9.12 8.96 3.83
CA THR A 177 10.32 9.54 4.42
C THR A 177 11.02 10.47 3.43
N VAL A 178 11.23 11.70 3.88
CA VAL A 178 12.04 12.71 3.22
C VAL A 178 13.36 12.82 3.96
N ASP A 179 14.47 12.58 3.26
CA ASP A 179 15.81 12.60 3.82
C ASP A 179 16.69 13.61 3.07
N MET A 180 17.05 14.69 3.75
CA MET A 180 17.98 15.71 3.24
C MET A 180 19.36 15.66 3.90
N SER A 181 19.69 14.59 4.63
CA SER A 181 20.96 14.46 5.37
C SER A 181 22.22 14.50 4.51
N GLY A 182 22.11 14.29 3.20
CA GLY A 182 23.21 14.44 2.25
C GLY A 182 23.54 15.90 1.87
N THR A 183 22.74 16.87 2.34
CA THR A 183 22.94 18.29 2.02
C THR A 183 24.21 18.83 2.68
N GLN A 184 25.01 19.62 1.95
CA GLN A 184 26.28 20.17 2.44
C GLN A 184 26.26 21.70 2.49
N PHE A 185 27.08 22.27 3.39
CA PHE A 185 27.28 23.72 3.57
C PHE A 185 26.00 24.54 3.82
N ALA A 186 24.93 23.88 4.27
CA ALA A 186 23.64 24.51 4.54
C ALA A 186 23.48 24.87 6.02
N LYS A 187 22.91 26.04 6.31
CA LYS A 187 22.42 26.41 7.64
C LYS A 187 20.96 26.04 7.84
N SER A 188 20.19 25.95 6.74
CA SER A 188 18.78 25.56 6.74
C SER A 188 18.41 24.94 5.41
N MET A 189 17.36 24.13 5.42
CA MET A 189 16.79 23.49 4.24
C MET A 189 15.27 23.63 4.27
N LYS A 190 14.66 23.57 3.10
CA LYS A 190 13.21 23.56 2.95
C LYS A 190 12.81 22.56 1.88
N VAL A 191 11.78 21.78 2.16
CA VAL A 191 11.13 20.91 1.18
C VAL A 191 9.69 21.38 0.95
N GLU A 192 9.28 21.38 -0.31
CA GLU A 192 7.90 21.68 -0.75
C GLU A 192 7.38 20.52 -1.59
N ILE A 193 6.17 20.05 -1.28
CA ILE A 193 5.50 18.96 -1.98
C ILE A 193 4.48 19.57 -2.93
N PHE A 194 4.51 19.13 -4.18
CA PHE A 194 3.57 19.50 -5.22
C PHE A 194 2.83 18.27 -5.74
N ASP A 195 1.54 18.41 -6.03
CA ASP A 195 0.78 17.40 -6.75
C ASP A 195 1.05 17.46 -8.27
N LYS A 196 0.42 16.54 -9.03
CA LYS A 196 0.54 16.46 -10.49
C LYS A 196 0.07 17.74 -11.21
N GLN A 197 -0.84 18.50 -10.60
CA GLN A 197 -1.36 19.77 -11.13
C GLN A 197 -0.43 20.95 -10.80
N GLY A 198 0.64 20.72 -10.03
CA GLY A 198 1.59 21.74 -9.61
C GLY A 198 1.09 22.58 -8.42
N ALA A 199 0.02 22.19 -7.76
CA ALA A 199 -0.44 22.85 -6.55
C ALA A 199 0.42 22.41 -5.36
N ARG A 200 0.78 23.35 -4.49
CA ARG A 200 1.57 23.05 -3.29
C ARG A 200 0.69 22.39 -2.22
N VAL A 201 1.04 21.18 -1.85
CA VAL A 201 0.30 20.33 -0.92
C VAL A 201 0.81 20.50 0.52
N ALA A 202 2.13 20.57 0.69
CA ALA A 202 2.74 20.73 2.00
C ALA A 202 4.13 21.38 1.89
N SER A 203 4.66 21.85 3.01
CA SER A 203 6.03 22.34 3.12
C SER A 203 6.59 22.09 4.51
N LYS A 204 7.91 21.86 4.59
CA LYS A 204 8.61 21.68 5.85
C LYS A 204 9.99 22.34 5.79
N ASP A 205 10.28 23.14 6.82
CA ASP A 205 11.63 23.62 7.10
C ASP A 205 12.40 22.58 7.92
N LEU A 206 13.67 22.38 7.59
CA LEU A 206 14.58 21.39 8.18
C LEU A 206 15.93 22.05 8.52
N THR A 207 16.65 21.48 9.48
CA THR A 207 18.03 21.86 9.83
C THR A 207 18.97 20.68 9.59
N PRO A 208 20.30 20.89 9.47
CA PRO A 208 21.25 19.80 9.31
C PRO A 208 21.13 18.71 10.40
N GLU A 209 20.80 19.09 11.63
CA GLU A 209 20.58 18.17 12.77
C GLU A 209 19.23 17.44 12.66
N GLY A 210 18.22 18.11 12.09
CA GLY A 210 16.87 17.60 11.87
C GLY A 210 16.56 17.36 10.40
N ALA A 211 17.46 16.72 9.66
CA ALA A 211 17.41 16.63 8.20
C ALA A 211 16.41 15.59 7.66
N LYS A 212 15.67 14.89 8.53
CA LYS A 212 14.69 13.85 8.16
C LYS A 212 13.29 14.24 8.60
N TRP A 213 12.32 13.97 7.73
CA TRP A 213 10.91 14.24 7.99
C TRP A 213 10.04 13.11 7.44
N GLN A 214 9.04 12.71 8.21
CA GLN A 214 8.01 11.77 7.75
C GLN A 214 6.69 12.50 7.51
N THR A 215 6.05 12.18 6.38
CA THR A 215 4.76 12.72 5.98
C THR A 215 3.85 11.63 5.42
N LYS A 216 2.59 11.96 5.20
CA LYS A 216 1.58 11.10 4.58
C LYS A 216 0.81 11.88 3.53
N LEU A 217 0.31 11.20 2.52
CA LEU A 217 -0.48 11.78 1.44
C LEU A 217 -1.80 11.02 1.32
N ASP A 218 -2.89 11.76 1.22
CA ASP A 218 -4.27 11.25 1.34
C ASP A 218 -4.97 11.09 -0.02
N LYS A 219 -4.32 11.55 -1.10
CA LYS A 219 -4.83 11.45 -2.47
C LYS A 219 -3.84 10.67 -3.35
N PRO A 220 -4.35 9.91 -4.33
CA PRO A 220 -3.50 9.16 -5.24
C PRO A 220 -2.84 10.08 -6.28
N GLY A 221 -1.77 9.57 -6.89
CA GLY A 221 -1.05 10.20 -7.98
C GLY A 221 0.44 10.44 -7.71
N GLU A 222 1.10 11.03 -8.70
CA GLU A 222 2.51 11.42 -8.58
C GLU A 222 2.64 12.73 -7.80
N TYR A 223 3.57 12.74 -6.84
CA TYR A 223 3.96 13.91 -6.07
C TYR A 223 5.44 14.21 -6.28
N VAL A 224 5.74 15.50 -6.41
CA VAL A 224 7.09 16.02 -6.59
C VAL A 224 7.52 16.79 -5.35
N PHE A 225 8.64 16.37 -4.76
CA PHE A 225 9.25 17.01 -3.61
C PHE A 225 10.41 17.87 -4.12
N LYS A 226 10.32 19.18 -3.92
CA LYS A 226 11.38 20.13 -4.29
C LYS A 226 12.09 20.61 -3.04
N GLY A 227 13.38 20.31 -2.97
CA GLY A 227 14.29 20.71 -1.91
C GLY A 227 15.07 21.97 -2.27
N SER A 228 15.30 22.81 -1.28
CA SER A 228 16.21 23.95 -1.35
C SER A 228 17.05 24.02 -0.09
N ALA A 229 18.31 24.46 -0.22
CA ALA A 229 19.21 24.65 0.91
C ALA A 229 19.73 26.09 0.92
N ILE A 230 19.90 26.68 2.10
CA ILE A 230 20.46 28.02 2.28
C ILE A 230 21.82 27.89 2.97
N ASN A 231 22.86 28.49 2.41
CA ASN A 231 24.20 28.45 3.00
C ASN A 231 24.34 29.43 4.18
N LEU A 232 25.52 29.44 4.81
CA LEU A 232 25.82 30.32 5.95
C LEU A 232 25.67 31.81 5.61
N ALA A 233 25.94 32.21 4.36
CA ALA A 233 25.78 33.57 3.86
C ALA A 233 24.32 33.97 3.58
N GLY A 234 23.36 33.07 3.74
CA GLY A 234 21.96 33.32 3.39
C GLY A 234 21.64 33.19 1.90
N LYS A 235 22.55 32.63 1.10
CA LYS A 235 22.34 32.38 -0.33
C LYS A 235 21.74 30.98 -0.56
N PRO A 236 20.78 30.82 -1.47
CA PRO A 236 20.25 29.51 -1.84
C PRO A 236 21.27 28.68 -2.63
N SER A 237 21.16 27.36 -2.53
CA SER A 237 21.89 26.39 -3.34
C SER A 237 21.61 26.59 -4.83
N ALA A 238 22.65 26.61 -5.66
CA ALA A 238 22.51 26.68 -7.12
C ALA A 238 21.95 25.38 -7.73
N ASN A 239 22.02 24.26 -7.00
CA ASN A 239 21.50 22.96 -7.41
C ASN A 239 20.22 22.62 -6.62
N PRO A 240 19.02 23.09 -7.00
CA PRO A 240 17.79 22.59 -6.37
C PRO A 240 17.72 21.07 -6.54
N CYS A 241 17.28 20.37 -5.50
CA CYS A 241 17.19 18.91 -5.51
C CYS A 241 15.73 18.45 -5.53
N GLU A 242 15.45 17.35 -6.22
CA GLU A 242 14.08 16.86 -6.40
C GLU A 242 14.01 15.36 -6.07
N GLY A 243 12.88 14.95 -5.50
CA GLY A 243 12.51 13.54 -5.33
C GLY A 243 11.04 13.35 -5.70
N LYS A 244 10.66 12.12 -6.03
CA LYS A 244 9.30 11.79 -6.45
C LYS A 244 8.78 10.59 -5.68
N VAL A 245 7.47 10.55 -5.51
CA VAL A 245 6.74 9.37 -5.03
C VAL A 245 5.42 9.27 -5.78
N TYR A 246 4.99 8.05 -6.05
CA TYR A 246 3.65 7.76 -6.53
C TYR A 246 2.80 7.19 -5.39
N ILE A 247 1.62 7.76 -5.19
CA ILE A 247 0.66 7.30 -4.18
C ILE A 247 -0.44 6.53 -4.88
N ASN A 248 -0.57 5.25 -4.55
CA ASN A 248 -1.49 4.31 -5.16
C ASN A 248 -2.85 4.28 -4.43
N TYR A 249 -3.95 4.16 -5.17
CA TYR A 249 -5.29 3.94 -4.63
C TYR A 249 -5.57 2.43 -4.54
N PRO A 250 -5.98 1.87 -3.38
CA PRO A 250 -6.27 0.44 -3.30
C PRO A 250 -7.44 0.02 -4.21
N PRO A 251 -7.42 -1.19 -4.79
CA PRO A 251 -8.48 -1.65 -5.67
C PRO A 251 -9.80 -1.82 -4.93
N VAL A 252 -10.90 -1.79 -5.67
CA VAL A 252 -12.25 -2.08 -5.16
C VAL A 252 -12.67 -3.47 -5.62
N ALA A 253 -12.79 -4.40 -4.66
CA ALA A 253 -13.29 -5.75 -4.93
C ALA A 253 -14.82 -5.76 -5.02
N LYS A 254 -15.34 -6.54 -5.97
CA LYS A 254 -16.77 -6.85 -6.10
C LYS A 254 -16.94 -8.35 -6.32
N VAL A 255 -18.07 -8.90 -5.87
CA VAL A 255 -18.47 -10.27 -6.18
C VAL A 255 -19.98 -10.36 -6.37
N ALA A 256 -20.38 -11.11 -7.39
CA ALA A 256 -21.77 -11.43 -7.66
C ALA A 256 -21.92 -12.96 -7.77
N PRO A 257 -22.64 -13.61 -6.84
CA PRO A 257 -23.04 -15.00 -7.06
C PRO A 257 -24.10 -15.06 -8.16
N SER A 258 -24.09 -16.15 -8.93
CA SER A 258 -25.09 -16.45 -9.98
C SER A 258 -26.55 -16.45 -9.48
N CYS A 259 -26.76 -16.61 -8.17
CA CYS A 259 -28.03 -16.45 -7.48
C CYS A 259 -27.80 -16.07 -6.02
N THR A 260 -28.76 -15.35 -5.41
CA THR A 260 -28.84 -15.15 -3.96
C THR A 260 -29.74 -16.19 -3.31
N ASP A 261 -30.88 -16.50 -3.93
CA ASP A 261 -31.80 -17.57 -3.52
C ASP A 261 -31.68 -18.75 -4.48
N CYS A 262 -30.61 -19.54 -4.29
CA CYS A 262 -30.22 -20.65 -5.14
C CYS A 262 -31.11 -21.88 -4.93
N THR A 263 -32.35 -21.76 -5.40
CA THR A 263 -33.38 -22.78 -5.26
C THR A 263 -33.08 -23.99 -6.15
N ASN A 264 -33.12 -25.19 -5.57
CA ASN A 264 -32.83 -26.45 -6.27
C ASN A 264 -31.42 -26.50 -6.91
N MET A 265 -30.44 -25.85 -6.29
CA MET A 265 -29.04 -25.79 -6.74
C MET A 265 -28.10 -26.72 -5.96
N TYR A 266 -28.61 -27.49 -5.01
CA TYR A 266 -27.86 -28.58 -4.40
C TYR A 266 -27.28 -29.52 -5.46
N GLY A 267 -25.96 -29.75 -5.42
CA GLY A 267 -25.26 -30.61 -6.36
C GLY A 267 -25.14 -30.06 -7.79
N LYS A 268 -25.46 -28.79 -8.02
CA LYS A 268 -25.27 -28.09 -9.30
C LYS A 268 -24.15 -27.05 -9.20
N PRO A 269 -23.49 -26.70 -10.32
CA PRO A 269 -22.51 -25.63 -10.34
C PRO A 269 -23.16 -24.27 -10.08
N LEU A 270 -22.51 -23.48 -9.24
CA LEU A 270 -22.76 -22.07 -9.00
C LEU A 270 -21.54 -21.29 -9.47
N THR A 271 -21.75 -20.18 -10.15
CA THR A 271 -20.68 -19.27 -10.56
C THR A 271 -20.62 -18.07 -9.61
N PHE A 272 -19.43 -17.66 -9.22
CA PHE A 272 -19.13 -16.40 -8.54
C PHE A 272 -18.32 -15.53 -9.48
N ASP A 273 -18.81 -14.35 -9.81
CA ASP A 273 -18.16 -13.42 -10.73
C ASP A 273 -17.63 -12.21 -9.97
N ALA A 274 -16.31 -12.03 -10.02
CA ALA A 274 -15.61 -10.89 -9.45
C ALA A 274 -15.03 -9.94 -10.49
N SER A 275 -15.38 -10.12 -11.77
CA SER A 275 -14.88 -9.33 -12.91
C SER A 275 -15.29 -7.85 -12.84
N GLY A 276 -16.26 -7.51 -12.00
CA GLY A 276 -16.62 -6.12 -11.68
C GLY A 276 -15.65 -5.41 -10.73
N SER A 277 -14.62 -6.10 -10.22
CA SER A 277 -13.55 -5.49 -9.42
C SER A 277 -12.72 -4.54 -10.27
N SER A 278 -12.33 -3.40 -9.72
CA SER A 278 -11.70 -2.32 -10.48
C SER A 278 -10.67 -1.59 -9.63
N ASP A 279 -9.64 -1.07 -10.29
CA ASP A 279 -8.62 -0.26 -9.65
C ASP A 279 -8.65 1.17 -10.25
N PRO A 280 -8.81 2.24 -9.44
CA PRO A 280 -9.01 3.60 -9.98
C PRO A 280 -7.80 4.21 -10.70
N ASP A 281 -6.58 3.81 -10.35
CA ASP A 281 -5.34 4.36 -10.89
C ASP A 281 -4.40 3.32 -11.52
N GLY A 282 -4.75 2.04 -11.45
CA GLY A 282 -4.07 0.95 -12.13
C GLY A 282 -5.04 -0.13 -12.65
N GLU A 283 -4.67 -1.39 -12.44
CA GLU A 283 -5.50 -2.53 -12.78
C GLU A 283 -5.48 -3.63 -11.71
N VAL A 284 -6.61 -4.32 -11.56
CA VAL A 284 -6.68 -5.54 -10.74
C VAL A 284 -5.95 -6.67 -11.47
N THR A 285 -4.95 -7.24 -10.81
CA THR A 285 -4.12 -8.35 -11.33
C THR A 285 -4.49 -9.70 -10.73
N ARG A 286 -5.16 -9.71 -9.57
CA ARG A 286 -5.48 -10.94 -8.85
C ARG A 286 -6.70 -10.76 -7.95
N VAL A 287 -7.57 -11.76 -7.88
CA VAL A 287 -8.71 -11.82 -6.96
C VAL A 287 -8.68 -13.13 -6.19
N VAL A 288 -8.78 -13.06 -4.87
CA VAL A 288 -8.93 -14.22 -4.00
C VAL A 288 -10.39 -14.32 -3.57
N PHE A 289 -11.04 -15.43 -3.91
CA PHE A 289 -12.36 -15.81 -3.43
C PHE A 289 -12.23 -16.65 -2.15
N GLU A 290 -13.11 -16.41 -1.20
CA GLU A 290 -13.32 -17.25 -0.03
C GLU A 290 -14.79 -17.58 0.09
N LEU A 291 -15.11 -18.87 0.26
CA LEU A 291 -16.46 -19.34 0.53
C LEU A 291 -16.56 -19.75 2.00
N GLN A 292 -17.50 -19.13 2.71
CA GLN A 292 -17.77 -19.36 4.12
C GLN A 292 -19.13 -20.05 4.30
N ASP A 293 -19.21 -20.93 5.32
CA ASP A 293 -20.49 -21.49 5.76
C ASP A 293 -21.24 -20.55 6.73
N ALA A 294 -22.40 -21.00 7.21
CA ALA A 294 -23.25 -20.21 8.11
C ALA A 294 -22.59 -19.83 9.45
N ASN A 295 -21.53 -20.52 9.87
CA ASN A 295 -20.78 -20.21 11.09
C ASN A 295 -19.60 -19.27 10.82
N GLY A 296 -19.41 -18.84 9.57
CA GLY A 296 -18.26 -18.03 9.14
C GLY A 296 -16.99 -18.83 8.93
N GLN A 297 -17.04 -20.17 8.94
CA GLN A 297 -15.88 -21.00 8.64
C GLN A 297 -15.61 -20.97 7.14
N VAL A 298 -14.38 -20.64 6.74
CA VAL A 298 -13.94 -20.80 5.34
C VAL A 298 -13.92 -22.28 4.99
N ILE A 299 -14.76 -22.67 4.04
CA ILE A 299 -14.89 -24.05 3.55
C ILE A 299 -14.17 -24.29 2.23
N ASP A 300 -13.87 -23.22 1.48
CA ASP A 300 -13.08 -23.29 0.27
C ASP A 300 -12.55 -21.89 -0.12
N SER A 301 -11.50 -21.85 -0.94
CA SER A 301 -10.90 -20.61 -1.44
C SER A 301 -10.31 -20.80 -2.83
N PHE A 302 -10.35 -19.77 -3.66
CA PHE A 302 -9.79 -19.79 -5.01
C PHE A 302 -9.02 -18.52 -5.29
N ASN A 303 -7.81 -18.64 -5.82
CA ASN A 303 -6.96 -17.51 -6.17
C ASN A 303 -6.88 -17.41 -7.69
N ASP A 304 -7.48 -16.37 -8.24
CA ASP A 304 -7.61 -16.15 -9.68
C ASP A 304 -6.72 -15.00 -10.14
N THR A 305 -5.88 -15.27 -11.13
CA THR A 305 -4.98 -14.29 -11.76
C THR A 305 -5.32 -14.04 -13.23
N GLU A 306 -6.37 -14.67 -13.76
CA GLU A 306 -6.74 -14.59 -15.17
C GLU A 306 -8.12 -13.95 -15.32
N LYS A 307 -8.22 -12.90 -16.16
CA LYS A 307 -9.51 -12.27 -16.46
C LYS A 307 -10.27 -13.12 -17.50
N PRO A 308 -11.60 -13.28 -17.39
CA PRO A 308 -12.51 -12.74 -16.37
C PRO A 308 -12.39 -13.49 -15.03
N PHE A 309 -12.39 -12.74 -13.91
CA PHE A 309 -12.24 -13.31 -12.58
C PHE A 309 -13.50 -14.06 -12.16
N THR A 310 -13.51 -15.37 -12.32
CA THR A 310 -14.70 -16.20 -12.13
C THR A 310 -14.36 -17.50 -11.44
N TRP A 311 -15.23 -17.93 -10.54
CA TRP A 311 -15.06 -19.18 -9.81
C TRP A 311 -16.33 -20.04 -9.87
N GLU A 312 -16.22 -21.25 -10.38
CA GLU A 312 -17.30 -22.24 -10.37
C GLU A 312 -17.17 -23.20 -9.18
N LYS A 313 -18.26 -23.36 -8.43
CA LYS A 313 -18.32 -24.26 -7.28
C LYS A 313 -19.64 -25.02 -7.21
N THR A 314 -19.56 -26.32 -6.97
CA THR A 314 -20.72 -27.16 -6.65
C THR A 314 -20.82 -27.39 -5.14
N LEU A 315 -22.02 -27.18 -4.58
CA LEU A 315 -22.28 -27.35 -3.14
C LEU A 315 -23.19 -28.54 -2.84
N TYR A 316 -22.72 -29.43 -1.97
CA TYR A 316 -23.43 -30.63 -1.49
C TYR A 316 -23.91 -30.48 -0.04
N LYS A 317 -24.18 -29.24 0.37
CA LYS A 317 -24.73 -28.90 1.68
C LYS A 317 -25.77 -27.80 1.48
N GLU A 318 -26.94 -27.97 2.10
CA GLU A 318 -27.96 -26.92 2.14
C GLU A 318 -27.63 -25.91 3.23
N GLY A 319 -28.11 -24.69 3.05
CA GLY A 319 -27.98 -23.61 4.03
C GLY A 319 -27.52 -22.31 3.41
N THR A 320 -27.23 -21.36 4.29
CA THR A 320 -26.69 -20.05 3.91
C THR A 320 -25.18 -20.12 3.88
N PHE A 321 -24.61 -19.53 2.83
CA PHE A 321 -23.19 -19.38 2.60
C PHE A 321 -22.89 -17.92 2.33
N THR A 322 -21.62 -17.55 2.48
CA THR A 322 -21.13 -16.24 2.06
C THR A 322 -19.91 -16.40 1.18
N VAL A 323 -19.94 -15.79 -0.01
CA VAL A 323 -18.74 -15.60 -0.83
C VAL A 323 -18.17 -14.21 -0.56
N SER A 324 -16.86 -14.13 -0.33
CA SER A 324 -16.11 -12.88 -0.25
C SER A 324 -14.96 -12.87 -1.24
N THR A 325 -14.58 -11.68 -1.72
CA THR A 325 -13.45 -11.48 -2.62
C THR A 325 -12.49 -10.42 -2.09
N THR A 326 -11.20 -10.66 -2.28
CA THR A 326 -10.13 -9.69 -2.02
C THR A 326 -9.38 -9.45 -3.33
N ALA A 327 -9.39 -8.22 -3.83
CA ALA A 327 -8.70 -7.83 -5.05
C ALA A 327 -7.32 -7.26 -4.73
N TYR A 328 -6.38 -7.49 -5.64
CA TYR A 328 -5.02 -6.98 -5.60
C TYR A 328 -4.69 -6.30 -6.93
N ASP A 329 -4.05 -5.14 -6.86
CA ASP A 329 -3.68 -4.36 -8.03
C ASP A 329 -2.27 -4.73 -8.55
N ASN A 330 -1.80 -3.99 -9.57
CA ASN A 330 -0.46 -4.14 -10.15
C ASN A 330 0.67 -3.53 -9.29
N ASP A 331 0.34 -2.84 -8.20
CA ASP A 331 1.27 -2.22 -7.25
C ASP A 331 1.32 -2.96 -5.90
N GLY A 332 0.55 -4.03 -5.76
CA GLY A 332 0.49 -4.90 -4.60
C GLY A 332 -0.46 -4.44 -3.50
N ALA A 333 -1.26 -3.40 -3.71
CA ALA A 333 -2.26 -2.99 -2.73
C ALA A 333 -3.42 -3.98 -2.67
N VAL A 334 -4.14 -3.93 -1.55
CA VAL A 334 -5.19 -4.89 -1.21
C VAL A 334 -6.49 -4.14 -1.00
N SER A 335 -7.56 -4.61 -1.63
CA SER A 335 -8.88 -4.03 -1.45
C SER A 335 -9.34 -4.14 0.01
N ALA A 336 -9.97 -3.09 0.52
CA ALA A 336 -10.69 -3.17 1.78
C ALA A 336 -12.00 -3.98 1.63
N ALA A 337 -12.43 -4.63 2.71
CA ALA A 337 -13.72 -5.28 2.75
C ALA A 337 -14.86 -4.25 2.63
N SER A 338 -15.82 -4.55 1.76
CA SER A 338 -17.03 -3.76 1.50
C SER A 338 -18.25 -4.66 1.33
N GLU A 339 -19.46 -4.09 1.34
CA GLU A 339 -20.69 -4.83 1.03
C GLU A 339 -20.70 -5.43 -0.38
N ASP A 340 -19.94 -4.86 -1.32
CA ASP A 340 -19.83 -5.39 -2.68
C ASP A 340 -18.80 -6.50 -2.81
N SER A 341 -17.79 -6.52 -1.94
CA SER A 341 -16.80 -7.60 -1.87
C SER A 341 -17.31 -8.87 -1.17
N ARG A 342 -18.52 -8.86 -0.60
CA ARG A 342 -19.08 -9.98 0.17
C ARG A 342 -20.58 -10.14 -0.04
N LYS A 343 -21.02 -11.30 -0.52
CA LYS A 343 -22.46 -11.58 -0.73
C LYS A 343 -22.87 -12.91 -0.08
N SER A 344 -23.98 -12.88 0.64
CA SER A 344 -24.62 -14.09 1.17
C SER A 344 -25.61 -14.66 0.16
N PHE A 345 -25.68 -15.99 0.10
CA PHE A 345 -26.62 -16.72 -0.74
C PHE A 345 -27.07 -18.00 -0.02
N THR A 346 -28.25 -18.49 -0.37
CA THR A 346 -28.85 -19.69 0.24
C THR A 346 -29.02 -20.78 -0.80
N VAL A 347 -28.54 -21.98 -0.50
CA VAL A 347 -28.69 -23.17 -1.35
C VAL A 347 -29.73 -24.10 -0.76
N THR A 348 -30.72 -24.46 -1.58
CA THR A 348 -31.73 -25.47 -1.24
C THR A 348 -31.73 -26.61 -2.25
N ARG A 349 -32.20 -27.78 -1.81
CA ARG A 349 -32.40 -28.95 -2.69
C ARG A 349 -33.87 -29.09 -3.10
N LYS A 350 -34.10 -29.71 -4.26
CA LYS A 350 -35.45 -30.06 -4.72
C LYS A 350 -36.03 -31.14 -3.82
N LYS A 351 -37.17 -30.83 -3.19
CA LYS A 351 -37.90 -31.78 -2.33
C LYS A 351 -39.13 -32.35 -3.00
N PHE A 352 -39.79 -31.59 -3.87
CA PHE A 352 -41.01 -32.00 -4.56
C PHE A 352 -40.73 -32.35 -6.01
N PHE A 353 -41.24 -33.49 -6.46
CA PHE A 353 -41.08 -33.99 -7.83
C PHE A 353 -42.43 -34.46 -8.35
N GLY A 354 -42.68 -34.21 -9.64
CA GLY A 354 -43.67 -35.00 -10.36
C GLY A 354 -43.12 -36.41 -10.51
N LEU A 355 -43.98 -37.43 -10.45
CA LEU A 355 -43.56 -38.80 -10.70
C LEU A 355 -44.50 -39.51 -11.66
N ILE A 356 -43.95 -40.52 -12.33
CA ILE A 356 -44.71 -41.51 -13.08
C ILE A 356 -44.24 -42.91 -12.71
N GLU A 357 -45.18 -43.82 -12.54
CA GLU A 357 -44.91 -45.24 -12.32
C GLU A 357 -45.59 -46.08 -13.37
N LEU A 358 -44.91 -47.14 -13.80
CA LEU A 358 -45.50 -48.13 -14.68
C LEU A 358 -44.91 -49.52 -14.42
N GLY A 359 -45.68 -50.54 -14.74
CA GLY A 359 -45.17 -51.91 -14.74
C GLY A 359 -46.25 -52.97 -14.79
N PRO A 360 -45.84 -54.25 -14.77
CA PRO A 360 -46.77 -55.37 -14.68
C PRO A 360 -47.25 -55.60 -13.24
N MET A 361 -48.50 -56.00 -13.09
CA MET A 361 -49.09 -56.41 -11.82
C MET A 361 -49.93 -57.68 -12.00
N LEU A 362 -49.82 -58.62 -11.07
CA LEU A 362 -50.68 -59.78 -10.96
C LEU A 362 -51.77 -59.50 -9.92
N ALA A 363 -53.03 -59.64 -10.30
CA ALA A 363 -54.18 -59.57 -9.40
C ALA A 363 -54.76 -60.97 -9.18
N HIS A 364 -54.93 -61.40 -7.93
CA HIS A 364 -55.44 -62.74 -7.64
C HIS A 364 -56.94 -62.84 -7.94
N GLY A 365 -57.33 -63.96 -8.58
CA GLY A 365 -58.70 -64.26 -9.02
C GLY A 365 -59.53 -65.01 -7.98
N GLY A 366 -58.89 -65.91 -7.22
CA GLY A 366 -59.49 -66.56 -6.06
C GLY A 366 -60.47 -67.70 -6.37
N ASP A 367 -60.52 -68.69 -5.48
CA ASP A 367 -61.45 -69.83 -5.58
C ASP A 367 -62.90 -69.39 -5.38
N GLN A 368 -63.13 -68.30 -4.62
CA GLN A 368 -64.47 -67.71 -4.42
C GLN A 368 -65.18 -67.39 -5.74
N TYR A 369 -64.42 -67.14 -6.81
CA TYR A 369 -64.95 -66.72 -8.11
C TYR A 369 -64.73 -67.73 -9.24
N ASP A 370 -64.16 -68.91 -8.94
CA ASP A 370 -63.78 -69.94 -9.93
C ASP A 370 -62.91 -69.37 -11.08
N LEU A 371 -61.93 -68.52 -10.71
CA LEU A 371 -61.05 -67.83 -11.66
C LEU A 371 -59.62 -68.36 -11.60
N PRO A 372 -58.84 -68.25 -12.71
CA PRO A 372 -57.42 -68.54 -12.66
C PRO A 372 -56.73 -67.74 -11.57
N SER A 373 -55.75 -68.35 -10.89
CA SER A 373 -55.12 -67.79 -9.70
C SER A 373 -54.68 -66.35 -9.90
N TYR A 374 -54.10 -65.98 -11.05
CA TYR A 374 -53.72 -64.60 -11.34
C TYR A 374 -54.13 -64.11 -12.72
N ALA A 375 -54.53 -62.84 -12.79
CA ALA A 375 -54.58 -62.06 -14.02
C ALA A 375 -53.48 -61.01 -14.07
N LEU A 376 -52.86 -60.89 -15.24
CA LEU A 376 -51.82 -59.90 -15.51
C LEU A 376 -52.44 -58.58 -15.97
N TYR A 377 -51.99 -57.51 -15.33
CA TYR A 377 -52.31 -56.11 -15.61
C TYR A 377 -51.05 -55.36 -16.01
N LEU A 378 -51.21 -54.35 -16.87
CA LEU A 378 -50.24 -53.28 -17.03
C LEU A 378 -50.79 -52.01 -16.39
N TYR A 379 -50.03 -51.37 -15.50
CA TYR A 379 -50.46 -50.15 -14.84
C TYR A 379 -49.62 -48.93 -15.23
N LEU A 380 -50.25 -47.77 -15.14
CA LEU A 380 -49.62 -46.45 -15.26
C LEU A 380 -50.20 -45.53 -14.19
N ARG A 381 -49.35 -44.97 -13.33
CA ARG A 381 -49.75 -44.07 -12.24
C ARG A 381 -48.88 -42.82 -12.21
N PRO A 382 -49.39 -41.66 -12.66
CA PRO A 382 -48.78 -40.39 -12.31
C PRO A 382 -48.97 -40.07 -10.82
N GLY A 383 -48.15 -39.16 -10.30
CA GLY A 383 -48.23 -38.77 -8.90
C GLY A 383 -47.20 -37.72 -8.50
N PHE A 384 -46.97 -37.63 -7.19
CA PHE A 384 -45.96 -36.77 -6.59
C PHE A 384 -45.05 -37.54 -5.64
N PHE A 385 -43.78 -37.15 -5.62
CA PHE A 385 -42.78 -37.57 -4.67
C PHE A 385 -42.35 -36.35 -3.85
N TYR A 386 -42.25 -36.51 -2.54
CA TYR A 386 -41.80 -35.45 -1.64
C TYR A 386 -40.77 -35.94 -0.63
N TRP A 387 -39.60 -35.31 -0.55
CA TRP A 387 -38.63 -35.53 0.53
C TRP A 387 -39.10 -34.84 1.82
N ILE A 388 -39.48 -35.62 2.82
CA ILE A 388 -39.73 -35.14 4.19
C ILE A 388 -38.38 -34.88 4.87
N ASN A 389 -37.54 -35.91 4.88
CA ASN A 389 -36.15 -35.84 5.30
C ASN A 389 -35.29 -36.38 4.16
N PRO A 390 -34.55 -35.52 3.43
CA PRO A 390 -33.77 -35.93 2.28
C PRO A 390 -32.92 -37.17 2.54
N ASP A 391 -32.92 -38.09 1.57
CA ASP A 391 -32.15 -39.34 1.57
C ASP A 391 -32.53 -40.34 2.69
N LYS A 392 -33.56 -40.03 3.51
CA LYS A 392 -34.01 -40.87 4.62
C LYS A 392 -35.50 -41.21 4.57
N VAL A 393 -36.36 -40.22 4.36
CA VAL A 393 -37.81 -40.38 4.39
C VAL A 393 -38.48 -39.57 3.28
N SER A 394 -39.27 -40.22 2.43
CA SER A 394 -40.07 -39.56 1.39
C SER A 394 -41.53 -40.00 1.41
N LEU A 395 -42.42 -39.15 0.91
CA LEU A 395 -43.82 -39.45 0.67
C LEU A 395 -44.05 -39.62 -0.83
N THR A 396 -44.80 -40.64 -1.23
CA THR A 396 -45.27 -40.81 -2.61
C THR A 396 -46.77 -40.91 -2.64
N MET A 397 -47.40 -40.16 -3.53
CA MET A 397 -48.85 -40.20 -3.75
C MET A 397 -49.10 -40.44 -5.23
N THR A 398 -49.71 -41.56 -5.59
CA THR A 398 -49.93 -41.92 -6.99
C THR A 398 -51.37 -42.34 -7.22
N ALA A 399 -51.90 -42.05 -8.40
CA ALA A 399 -53.22 -42.51 -8.82
C ALA A 399 -53.24 -42.72 -10.33
N GLY A 400 -53.82 -43.84 -10.78
CA GLY A 400 -53.85 -44.15 -12.20
C GLY A 400 -54.61 -45.44 -12.50
N ALA A 401 -54.43 -45.94 -13.72
CA ALA A 401 -55.20 -47.07 -14.24
C ALA A 401 -54.35 -48.33 -14.36
N GLY A 402 -54.98 -49.48 -14.18
CA GLY A 402 -54.47 -50.79 -14.55
C GLY A 402 -55.36 -51.40 -15.63
N LEU A 403 -54.78 -51.86 -16.73
CA LEU A 403 -55.48 -52.54 -17.82
C LEU A 403 -55.14 -54.04 -17.79
N PRO A 404 -56.14 -54.93 -17.74
CA PRO A 404 -55.87 -56.36 -17.78
C PRO A 404 -55.47 -56.79 -19.20
N LEU A 405 -54.56 -57.76 -19.28
CA LEU A 405 -54.18 -58.39 -20.56
C LEU A 405 -55.16 -59.49 -21.00
N LYS A 406 -56.09 -59.86 -20.13
CA LYS A 406 -57.24 -60.74 -20.44
C LYS A 406 -58.53 -59.93 -20.27
N GLY A 407 -59.50 -60.15 -21.15
CA GLY A 407 -60.82 -59.52 -21.07
C GLY A 407 -61.69 -60.10 -19.95
N ASP A 408 -63.01 -60.07 -20.15
CA ASP A 408 -64.01 -60.57 -19.20
C ASP A 408 -63.61 -61.94 -18.62
N PRO A 409 -63.66 -62.13 -17.28
CA PRO A 409 -64.32 -61.28 -16.29
C PRO A 409 -63.51 -60.08 -15.78
N TRP A 410 -62.26 -59.92 -16.20
CA TRP A 410 -61.35 -58.89 -15.72
C TRP A 410 -61.61 -57.54 -16.39
N LYS A 411 -61.63 -56.47 -15.59
CA LYS A 411 -61.89 -55.11 -16.04
C LYS A 411 -60.72 -54.19 -15.75
N ALA A 412 -60.69 -53.06 -16.46
CA ALA A 412 -59.81 -51.95 -16.12
C ALA A 412 -60.07 -51.48 -14.68
N ILE A 413 -59.00 -51.22 -13.95
CA ILE A 413 -59.04 -50.79 -12.56
C ILE A 413 -58.45 -49.38 -12.43
N ILE A 414 -58.91 -48.65 -11.43
CA ILE A 414 -58.24 -47.45 -10.92
C ILE A 414 -57.57 -47.84 -9.61
N MET A 415 -56.32 -47.42 -9.45
CA MET A 415 -55.54 -47.60 -8.24
C MET A 415 -55.07 -46.24 -7.75
N ALA A 416 -55.11 -46.03 -6.44
CA ALA A 416 -54.49 -44.89 -5.78
C ALA A 416 -53.70 -45.37 -4.55
N GLU A 417 -52.64 -44.67 -4.18
CA GLU A 417 -51.88 -44.96 -2.97
C GLU A 417 -51.18 -43.72 -2.41
N MET A 418 -50.87 -43.80 -1.12
CA MET A 418 -50.02 -42.84 -0.41
C MET A 418 -49.04 -43.64 0.45
N LEU A 419 -47.75 -43.59 0.14
CA LEU A 419 -46.73 -44.38 0.82
C LEU A 419 -45.69 -43.49 1.49
N ALA A 420 -45.40 -43.77 2.76
CA ALA A 420 -44.17 -43.31 3.41
C ALA A 420 -43.05 -44.29 3.03
N ASN A 421 -41.95 -43.76 2.48
CA ASN A 421 -40.82 -44.53 2.01
C ASN A 421 -39.62 -44.26 2.93
N PHE A 422 -39.09 -45.30 3.55
CA PHE A 422 -37.90 -45.28 4.38
C PHE A 422 -36.70 -45.73 3.54
N HIS A 423 -35.67 -44.90 3.44
CA HIS A 423 -34.51 -45.10 2.57
C HIS A 423 -33.30 -45.55 3.39
N PHE A 424 -32.61 -46.58 2.87
CA PHE A 424 -31.42 -47.21 3.44
C PHE A 424 -30.36 -47.29 2.33
N GLY A 425 -29.73 -46.15 2.05
CA GLY A 425 -28.82 -46.00 0.91
C GLY A 425 -29.60 -46.11 -0.41
N LYS A 426 -29.30 -47.12 -1.23
CA LYS A 426 -30.02 -47.35 -2.49
C LYS A 426 -31.30 -48.16 -2.33
N VAL A 427 -31.55 -48.79 -1.19
CA VAL A 427 -32.77 -49.60 -0.97
C VAL A 427 -33.80 -48.76 -0.23
N TYR A 428 -35.08 -48.91 -0.54
CA TYR A 428 -36.15 -48.30 0.25
C TYR A 428 -37.30 -49.28 0.52
N LEU A 429 -37.98 -49.04 1.63
CA LEU A 429 -39.23 -49.70 2.02
C LEU A 429 -40.36 -48.66 2.04
N GLY A 430 -41.30 -48.77 1.11
CA GLY A 430 -42.53 -47.99 1.06
C GLY A 430 -43.65 -48.73 1.77
N ILE A 431 -44.39 -48.05 2.65
CA ILE A 431 -45.60 -48.59 3.29
C ILE A 431 -46.70 -47.54 3.36
N GLY A 432 -47.94 -47.96 3.20
CA GLY A 432 -49.09 -47.08 3.37
C GLY A 432 -50.40 -47.64 2.82
N PRO A 433 -51.48 -46.85 2.88
CA PRO A 433 -52.76 -47.23 2.31
C PRO A 433 -52.76 -47.13 0.78
N GLY A 434 -53.48 -48.06 0.16
CA GLY A 434 -53.88 -48.03 -1.23
C GLY A 434 -55.39 -48.21 -1.37
N PHE A 435 -55.90 -47.93 -2.56
CA PHE A 435 -57.28 -48.20 -2.94
C PHE A 435 -57.28 -48.81 -4.33
N THR A 436 -58.11 -49.83 -4.53
CA THR A 436 -58.31 -50.47 -5.83
C THR A 436 -59.80 -50.59 -6.14
N THR A 437 -60.22 -50.15 -7.33
CA THR A 437 -61.60 -50.37 -7.78
C THR A 437 -61.87 -51.85 -8.10
N LYS A 438 -63.15 -52.23 -8.15
CA LYS A 438 -63.59 -53.58 -8.55
C LYS A 438 -62.89 -54.08 -9.82
N GLU A 439 -62.24 -55.24 -9.70
CA GLU A 439 -61.41 -55.85 -10.74
C GLU A 439 -62.21 -56.74 -11.68
N LEU A 440 -63.35 -57.26 -11.19
CA LEU A 440 -64.22 -58.18 -11.92
C LEU A 440 -65.52 -57.52 -12.39
N SER A 441 -66.16 -58.15 -13.36
CA SER A 441 -67.49 -57.76 -13.83
C SER A 441 -68.55 -57.82 -12.71
N SER A 442 -69.66 -57.09 -12.88
CA SER A 442 -70.70 -56.99 -11.85
C SER A 442 -71.35 -58.32 -11.51
N LEU A 443 -71.23 -59.33 -12.38
CA LEU A 443 -71.71 -60.69 -12.16
C LEU A 443 -71.05 -61.35 -10.94
N TYR A 444 -69.81 -60.96 -10.62
CA TYR A 444 -69.03 -61.55 -9.52
C TYR A 444 -69.18 -60.79 -8.20
N ASN A 445 -69.88 -59.65 -8.17
CA ASN A 445 -70.09 -58.82 -6.97
C ASN A 445 -68.80 -58.48 -6.17
N ARG A 446 -67.64 -58.45 -6.85
CA ARG A 446 -66.35 -58.11 -6.23
C ARG A 446 -66.29 -56.62 -5.93
N LYS A 447 -66.05 -56.26 -4.67
CA LYS A 447 -66.07 -54.86 -4.20
C LYS A 447 -64.73 -54.18 -4.38
N SER A 448 -64.76 -52.89 -4.73
CA SER A 448 -63.63 -51.97 -4.52
C SER A 448 -63.25 -51.95 -3.04
N GLY A 449 -62.00 -51.60 -2.73
CA GLY A 449 -61.59 -51.54 -1.33
C GLY A 449 -60.20 -50.96 -1.11
N VAL A 450 -59.91 -50.77 0.18
CA VAL A 450 -58.62 -50.30 0.69
C VAL A 450 -57.66 -51.49 0.78
N ASP A 451 -56.39 -51.22 0.51
CA ASP A 451 -55.30 -52.17 0.58
C ASP A 451 -54.21 -51.63 1.52
N ALA A 452 -53.57 -52.52 2.29
CA ALA A 452 -52.26 -52.24 2.86
C ALA A 452 -51.22 -52.49 1.76
N VAL A 453 -50.45 -51.47 1.41
CA VAL A 453 -49.47 -51.53 0.33
C VAL A 453 -48.06 -51.50 0.91
N GLY A 454 -47.23 -52.44 0.47
CA GLY A 454 -45.80 -52.48 0.74
C GLY A 454 -45.01 -52.44 -0.57
N GLN A 455 -43.96 -51.63 -0.62
CA GLN A 455 -43.01 -51.58 -1.72
C GLN A 455 -41.60 -51.84 -1.22
N LEU A 456 -40.87 -52.76 -1.83
CA LEU A 456 -39.43 -52.92 -1.66
C LEU A 456 -38.78 -52.48 -2.96
N GLY A 457 -38.00 -51.39 -2.91
CA GLY A 457 -37.40 -50.84 -4.13
C GLY A 457 -35.94 -50.49 -4.00
N ILE A 458 -35.32 -50.26 -5.15
CA ILE A 458 -33.94 -49.87 -5.33
C ILE A 458 -33.90 -48.60 -6.17
N THR A 459 -33.21 -47.57 -5.67
CA THR A 459 -32.88 -46.35 -6.41
C THR A 459 -31.76 -46.63 -7.40
N LEU A 460 -32.07 -46.49 -8.69
CA LEU A 460 -31.15 -46.69 -9.81
C LEU A 460 -30.23 -45.48 -9.97
N PHE A 461 -30.79 -44.27 -9.92
CA PHE A 461 -30.03 -43.03 -9.85
C PHE A 461 -30.80 -41.95 -9.10
N ASN A 462 -30.05 -41.02 -8.52
CA ASN A 462 -30.55 -39.82 -7.86
C ASN A 462 -29.51 -38.71 -8.08
N ASN A 463 -29.85 -37.70 -8.88
CA ASN A 463 -29.01 -36.51 -9.07
C ASN A 463 -29.65 -35.27 -8.44
N TYR A 464 -30.55 -35.46 -7.47
CA TYR A 464 -31.27 -34.43 -6.71
C TYR A 464 -32.27 -33.60 -7.53
N VAL A 465 -32.28 -33.73 -8.85
CA VAL A 465 -33.26 -33.11 -9.75
C VAL A 465 -34.18 -34.17 -10.37
N ARG A 466 -33.65 -35.38 -10.53
CA ARG A 466 -34.32 -36.55 -11.08
C ARG A 466 -33.93 -37.79 -10.26
N ILE A 467 -34.91 -38.66 -10.06
CA ILE A 467 -34.76 -39.89 -9.29
C ILE A 467 -35.42 -41.02 -10.07
N SER A 468 -34.78 -42.19 -10.17
CA SER A 468 -35.41 -43.39 -10.75
C SER A 468 -35.30 -44.57 -9.83
N HIS A 469 -36.40 -45.31 -9.68
CA HIS A 469 -36.46 -46.53 -8.88
C HIS A 469 -36.96 -47.72 -9.69
N LEU A 470 -36.53 -48.92 -9.29
CA LEU A 470 -37.19 -50.18 -9.59
C LEU A 470 -37.75 -50.74 -8.28
N PHE A 471 -38.98 -51.23 -8.27
CA PHE A 471 -39.59 -51.75 -7.05
C PHE A 471 -40.46 -52.97 -7.28
N PHE A 472 -40.55 -53.81 -6.25
CA PHE A 472 -41.60 -54.79 -6.08
C PHE A 472 -42.68 -54.22 -5.17
N GLU A 473 -43.94 -54.41 -5.54
CA GLU A 473 -45.10 -53.97 -4.78
C GLU A 473 -45.95 -55.18 -4.37
N PHE A 474 -46.44 -55.17 -3.14
CA PHE A 474 -47.43 -56.10 -2.64
C PHE A 474 -48.62 -55.33 -2.06
N ARG A 475 -49.84 -55.75 -2.41
CA ARG A 475 -51.09 -55.18 -1.91
C ARG A 475 -51.87 -56.26 -1.17
N ALA A 476 -52.06 -56.07 0.13
CA ALA A 476 -52.92 -56.91 0.95
C ALA A 476 -54.29 -56.23 1.15
N PRO A 477 -55.42 -56.88 0.84
CA PRO A 477 -56.74 -56.28 1.04
C PRO A 477 -57.05 -56.03 2.52
N ILE A 478 -57.71 -54.92 2.82
CA ILE A 478 -58.29 -54.64 4.13
C ILE A 478 -59.81 -54.79 4.05
N GLY A 479 -60.40 -55.63 4.90
CA GLY A 479 -61.84 -55.88 4.94
C GLY A 479 -62.39 -56.72 3.77
N ARG A 480 -61.51 -57.38 3.00
CA ARG A 480 -61.83 -58.37 1.95
C ARG A 480 -60.95 -59.61 2.13
N ASN A 481 -61.35 -60.76 1.58
CA ASN A 481 -60.57 -62.00 1.70
C ASN A 481 -59.18 -61.84 1.06
N PHE A 482 -58.13 -62.16 1.82
CA PHE A 482 -56.74 -62.12 1.37
C PHE A 482 -56.49 -63.05 0.19
N GLU A 483 -56.97 -64.30 0.28
CA GLU A 483 -56.74 -65.32 -0.72
C GLU A 483 -57.27 -64.89 -2.09
N ASP A 484 -58.35 -64.12 -2.16
CA ASP A 484 -58.97 -63.74 -3.43
C ASP A 484 -58.58 -62.33 -3.93
N HIS A 485 -57.97 -61.47 -3.11
CA HIS A 485 -57.83 -60.04 -3.44
C HIS A 485 -56.42 -59.47 -3.41
N HIS A 486 -55.43 -60.25 -2.96
CA HIS A 486 -54.05 -59.79 -2.93
C HIS A 486 -53.49 -59.55 -4.35
N LYS A 487 -52.52 -58.64 -4.44
CA LYS A 487 -51.86 -58.28 -5.70
C LYS A 487 -50.36 -58.15 -5.49
N MET A 488 -49.60 -58.43 -6.53
CA MET A 488 -48.15 -58.24 -6.53
C MET A 488 -47.71 -57.65 -7.87
N GLY A 489 -46.73 -56.76 -7.88
CA GLY A 489 -46.29 -56.10 -9.10
C GLY A 489 -44.82 -55.74 -9.08
N LEU A 490 -44.31 -55.47 -10.27
CA LEU A 490 -43.02 -54.82 -10.47
C LEU A 490 -43.28 -53.44 -11.06
N GLY A 491 -42.51 -52.46 -10.63
CA GLY A 491 -42.69 -51.08 -11.05
C GLY A 491 -41.39 -50.37 -11.34
N PHE A 492 -41.39 -49.59 -12.41
CA PHE A 492 -40.41 -48.53 -12.63
C PHE A 492 -41.03 -47.20 -12.21
N ARG A 493 -40.33 -46.44 -11.37
CA ARG A 493 -40.72 -45.07 -10.97
C ARG A 493 -39.71 -44.08 -11.50
N TYR A 494 -40.18 -43.01 -12.13
CA TYR A 494 -39.35 -41.86 -12.52
C TYR A 494 -39.91 -40.58 -11.90
N CYS A 495 -39.08 -39.88 -11.14
CA CYS A 495 -39.36 -38.58 -10.53
C CYS A 495 -38.58 -37.49 -11.27
N PHE A 496 -39.26 -36.41 -11.70
CA PHE A 496 -38.70 -35.36 -12.56
C PHE A 496 -38.85 -33.94 -12.04
#